data_AF-A0A0N8GHD3-F1
#
_entry.id   AF-A0A0N8GHD3-F1
#
_cell.length_a   1.000
_cell.length_b   1.000
_cell.length_c   1.000
_cell.angle_alpha   90.00
_cell.angle_beta   90.00
_cell.angle_gamma   90.00
#
_symmetry.space_group_name_H-M   'P 1'
#
loop_
_entity.id
_entity.type
_entity.pdbx_description
1 polymer ?
#
loop_
_entity_poly.entity_id
_entity_poly.type
_entity_poly.pdbx_seq_one_letter_code
_entity_poly.pdbx_strand_id
1 'polypeptide(L)'
;MRKISIILGVIILIVILANISDIIAHAKLYGFEQNKSVTTETKVVTFREIFETLYEQREVARELEDSIIYSLIGDEVRKGADEASVYEIFLDQNKQIESLKINLPITKYEDGDKTIEFISGKGEVLEVFEDGQWEEFDGSWDDFVNEYWQNDH
;
A
#
# COMPACT_ATOMS: atom_id res chain seq x y z
N MET A 1 19.66 16.96 -45.53
CA MET A 1 18.33 16.52 -45.03
C MET A 1 18.28 15.02 -44.73
N ARG A 2 18.33 14.11 -45.71
CA ARG A 2 18.28 12.64 -45.45
C ARG A 2 19.25 12.10 -44.38
N LYS A 3 20.53 12.50 -44.42
CA LYS A 3 21.53 12.09 -43.41
C LYS A 3 21.19 12.59 -41.99
N ILE A 4 20.69 13.82 -41.89
CA ILE A 4 20.27 14.42 -40.61
C ILE A 4 19.05 13.69 -40.06
N SER A 5 18.07 13.35 -40.91
CA SER A 5 16.90 12.57 -40.50
C SER A 5 17.24 11.15 -40.04
N ILE A 6 18.21 10.49 -40.70
CA ILE A 6 18.71 9.17 -40.29
C ILE A 6 19.41 9.27 -38.93
N ILE A 7 20.30 10.26 -38.75
CA ILE A 7 20.99 10.49 -37.47
C ILE A 7 19.97 10.78 -36.35
N LEU A 8 18.97 11.63 -36.62
CA LEU A 8 17.92 11.93 -35.65
C LEU A 8 17.11 10.68 -35.28
N GLY A 9 16.75 9.85 -36.27
CA GLY A 9 16.05 8.59 -36.04
C GLY A 9 16.85 7.60 -35.20
N VAL A 10 18.17 7.51 -35.41
CA VAL A 10 19.06 6.66 -34.61
C VAL A 10 19.17 7.17 -33.18
N ILE A 11 19.28 8.50 -32.99
CA ILE A 11 19.33 9.11 -31.64
C ILE A 11 18.03 8.79 -30.87
N ILE A 12 16.88 8.96 -31.51
CA ILE A 12 15.58 8.64 -30.91
C ILE A 12 15.50 7.15 -30.53
N LEU A 13 15.95 6.25 -31.41
CA LEU A 13 15.95 4.82 -31.13
C LEU A 13 16.84 4.46 -29.93
N ILE A 14 18.03 5.05 -29.82
CA ILE A 14 18.92 4.84 -28.68
C ILE A 14 18.26 5.31 -27.38
N VAL A 15 17.61 6.48 -27.39
CA VAL A 15 16.90 7.01 -26.21
C VAL A 15 15.77 6.07 -25.78
N ILE A 16 14.98 5.53 -26.73
CA ILE A 16 13.91 4.58 -26.41
C ILE A 16 14.49 3.30 -25.81
N LEU A 17 15.53 2.73 -26.44
CA LEU A 17 16.16 1.49 -25.95
C LEU A 17 16.78 1.66 -24.56
N ALA A 18 17.37 2.82 -24.29
CA ALA A 18 17.96 3.13 -22.98
C ALA A 18 16.90 3.24 -21.87
N ASN A 19 15.64 3.57 -22.21
CA ASN A 19 14.56 3.78 -21.24
C ASN A 19 13.44 2.73 -21.37
N ILE A 20 13.68 1.62 -22.06
CA ILE A 20 12.62 0.65 -22.37
C ILE A 20 11.99 0.05 -21.10
N SER A 21 12.79 -0.19 -20.06
CA SER A 21 12.30 -0.70 -18.77
C SER A 21 11.31 0.26 -18.12
N ASP A 22 11.65 1.56 -18.11
CA ASP A 22 10.81 2.61 -17.53
C ASP A 22 9.50 2.77 -18.29
N ILE A 23 9.55 2.72 -19.62
CA ILE A 23 8.36 2.75 -20.48
C ILE A 23 7.43 1.56 -20.18
N ILE A 24 7.99 0.36 -20.01
CA ILE A 24 7.22 -0.85 -19.68
C ILE A 24 6.56 -0.70 -18.30
N ALA A 25 7.30 -0.27 -17.28
CA ALA A 25 6.76 -0.08 -15.93
C ALA A 25 5.61 0.94 -15.90
N HIS A 26 5.75 2.07 -16.59
CA HIS A 26 4.69 3.09 -16.69
C HIS A 26 3.46 2.59 -17.46
N ALA A 27 3.67 1.87 -18.57
CA ALA A 27 2.56 1.24 -19.29
C ALA A 27 1.83 0.23 -18.39
N LYS A 28 2.58 -0.49 -17.54
CA LYS A 28 2.00 -1.44 -16.60
C LYS A 28 1.23 -0.76 -15.49
N LEU A 29 1.79 0.29 -14.88
CA LEU A 29 1.12 1.11 -13.88
C LEU A 29 -0.19 1.70 -14.42
N TYR A 30 -0.19 2.19 -15.66
CA TYR A 30 -1.42 2.66 -16.30
C TYR A 30 -2.49 1.56 -16.38
N GLY A 31 -2.11 0.34 -16.76
CA GLY A 31 -3.01 -0.81 -16.76
C GLY A 31 -3.49 -1.18 -15.36
N PHE A 32 -2.62 -1.11 -14.36
CA PHE A 32 -2.97 -1.31 -12.95
C PHE A 32 -4.04 -0.31 -12.49
N GLU A 33 -3.82 0.99 -12.70
CA GLU A 33 -4.74 2.04 -12.30
C GLU A 33 -6.13 1.91 -12.94
N GLN A 34 -6.21 1.43 -14.18
CA GLN A 34 -7.49 1.24 -14.86
C GLN A 34 -8.26 -0.01 -14.42
N ASN A 35 -7.58 -1.02 -13.89
CA ASN A 35 -8.18 -2.33 -13.64
C ASN A 35 -8.11 -2.78 -12.17
N LYS A 36 -7.51 -1.97 -11.28
CA LYS A 36 -7.52 -2.27 -9.85
C LYS A 36 -8.94 -2.15 -9.31
N SER A 37 -9.33 -3.10 -8.46
CA SER A 37 -10.54 -2.99 -7.64
C SER A 37 -10.13 -2.68 -6.20
N VAL A 38 -10.78 -1.70 -5.60
CA VAL A 38 -10.60 -1.36 -4.19
C VAL A 38 -11.86 -1.78 -3.44
N THR A 39 -11.69 -2.58 -2.41
CA THR A 39 -12.77 -3.02 -1.50
C THR A 39 -12.42 -2.64 -0.07
N THR A 40 -13.42 -2.46 0.77
CA THR A 40 -13.21 -2.25 2.21
C THR A 40 -13.53 -3.55 2.94
N GLU A 41 -12.60 -4.00 3.78
CA GLU A 41 -12.78 -5.19 4.61
C GLU A 41 -12.68 -4.83 6.09
N THR A 42 -13.70 -5.22 6.86
CA THR A 42 -13.64 -5.11 8.32
C THR A 42 -12.81 -6.25 8.89
N LYS A 43 -11.70 -5.93 9.57
CA LYS A 43 -10.84 -6.90 10.26
C LYS A 43 -10.64 -6.50 11.70
N VAL A 44 -10.63 -7.51 12.58
CA VAL A 44 -10.09 -7.38 13.92
C VAL A 44 -8.62 -7.74 13.85
N VAL A 45 -7.75 -6.85 14.35
CA VAL A 45 -6.30 -7.03 14.32
C VAL A 45 -5.69 -6.78 15.69
N THR A 46 -4.82 -7.68 16.09
CA THR A 46 -3.84 -7.49 17.17
C THR A 46 -2.56 -6.84 16.63
N PHE A 47 -1.68 -6.38 17.52
CA PHE A 47 -0.35 -5.89 17.15
C PHE A 47 0.41 -6.89 16.27
N ARG A 48 0.42 -8.16 16.67
CA ARG A 48 1.16 -9.21 15.95
C ARG A 48 0.60 -9.45 14.55
N GLU A 49 -0.73 -9.54 14.43
CA GLU A 49 -1.37 -9.81 13.13
C GLU A 49 -1.13 -8.69 12.13
N ILE A 50 -1.26 -7.42 12.55
CA ILE A 50 -0.99 -6.30 11.66
C ILE A 50 0.50 -6.19 11.34
N PHE A 51 1.39 -6.42 12.30
CA PHE A 51 2.83 -6.43 12.08
C PHE A 51 3.24 -7.48 11.03
N GLU A 52 2.80 -8.73 11.20
CA GLU A 52 3.12 -9.83 10.29
C GLU A 52 2.55 -9.56 8.89
N THR A 53 1.31 -9.11 8.80
CA THR A 53 0.66 -8.76 7.52
C THR A 53 1.43 -7.66 6.78
N LEU A 54 1.81 -6.58 7.46
CA LEU A 54 2.53 -5.46 6.85
C LEU A 54 3.97 -5.85 6.51
N TYR A 55 4.60 -6.72 7.29
CA TYR A 55 5.91 -7.26 6.98
C TYR A 55 5.88 -8.07 5.68
N GLU A 56 4.94 -9.02 5.55
CA GLU A 56 4.75 -9.81 4.32
C GLU A 56 4.44 -8.92 3.11
N GLN A 57 3.59 -7.91 3.28
CA GLN A 57 3.29 -6.94 2.22
C GLN A 57 4.54 -6.18 1.76
N ARG A 58 5.44 -5.79 2.67
CA ARG A 58 6.72 -5.12 2.33
C ARG A 58 7.69 -6.05 1.60
N GLU A 59 7.70 -7.35 1.91
CA GLU A 59 8.47 -8.35 1.16
C GLU A 59 7.96 -8.45 -0.28
N VAL A 60 6.63 -8.56 -0.46
CA VAL A 60 6.00 -8.58 -1.80
C VAL A 60 6.31 -7.29 -2.57
N ALA A 61 6.22 -6.13 -1.92
CA ALA A 61 6.57 -4.85 -2.54
C ALA A 61 8.01 -4.85 -3.08
N ARG A 62 8.96 -5.36 -2.30
CA ARG A 62 10.37 -5.46 -2.70
C ARG A 62 10.56 -6.35 -3.91
N GLU A 63 9.92 -7.52 -3.94
CA GLU A 63 9.97 -8.42 -5.10
C GLU A 63 9.40 -7.78 -6.38
N LEU A 64 8.35 -6.96 -6.24
CA LEU A 64 7.74 -6.25 -7.36
C LEU A 64 8.61 -5.09 -7.85
N GLU A 65 9.24 -4.35 -6.94
CA GLU A 65 10.16 -3.25 -7.26
C GLU A 65 11.41 -3.69 -8.03
N ASP A 66 11.93 -4.87 -7.70
CA ASP A 66 13.04 -5.49 -8.42
C ASP A 66 12.63 -5.95 -9.85
N SER A 67 11.33 -5.90 -10.19
CA SER A 67 10.82 -6.25 -11.51
C SER A 67 10.81 -5.06 -12.47
N ILE A 68 11.32 -5.27 -13.69
CA ILE A 68 11.17 -4.30 -14.81
C ILE A 68 9.70 -3.97 -15.10
N ILE A 69 8.79 -4.93 -14.93
CA ILE A 69 7.39 -4.78 -15.33
C ILE A 69 6.56 -4.16 -14.21
N TYR A 70 6.80 -4.55 -12.97
CA TYR A 70 5.93 -4.22 -11.83
C TYR A 70 6.55 -3.20 -10.88
N SER A 71 7.69 -2.59 -11.21
CA SER A 71 8.42 -1.77 -10.24
C SER A 71 7.57 -0.70 -9.57
N LEU A 72 6.84 0.07 -10.39
CA LEU A 72 5.95 1.13 -9.93
C LEU A 72 4.70 0.62 -9.19
N ILE A 73 4.30 -0.64 -9.42
CA ILE A 73 3.22 -1.26 -8.64
C ILE A 73 3.76 -1.68 -7.26
N GLY A 74 5.01 -2.14 -7.19
CA GLY A 74 5.68 -2.41 -5.93
C GLY A 74 5.75 -1.17 -5.03
N ASP A 75 6.02 0.00 -5.61
CA ASP A 75 5.97 1.28 -4.88
C ASP A 75 4.58 1.55 -4.26
N GLU A 76 3.49 1.29 -4.98
CA GLU A 76 2.13 1.42 -4.45
C GLU A 76 1.84 0.41 -3.32
N VAL A 77 2.32 -0.83 -3.46
CA VAL A 77 2.19 -1.86 -2.41
C VAL A 77 2.95 -1.46 -1.15
N ARG A 78 4.18 -0.94 -1.29
CA ARG A 78 4.97 -0.43 -0.16
C ARG A 78 4.27 0.74 0.51
N LYS A 79 3.83 1.73 -0.28
CA LYS A 79 3.15 2.91 0.25
C LYS A 79 1.92 2.53 1.07
N GLY A 80 1.12 1.58 0.61
CA GLY A 80 -0.02 1.06 1.37
C GLY A 80 0.38 0.47 2.72
N ALA A 81 1.49 -0.27 2.78
CA ALA A 81 2.00 -0.85 4.02
C ALA A 81 2.54 0.23 4.98
N ASP A 82 3.24 1.23 4.45
CA ASP A 82 3.78 2.33 5.23
C ASP A 82 2.66 3.21 5.80
N GLU A 83 1.61 3.47 5.03
CA GLU A 83 0.43 4.17 5.50
C GLU A 83 -0.32 3.41 6.60
N ALA A 84 -0.49 2.09 6.45
CA ALA A 84 -1.15 1.23 7.44
C ALA A 84 -0.29 0.94 8.69
N SER A 85 1.01 1.23 8.67
CA SER A 85 1.91 1.01 9.82
C SER A 85 1.54 1.79 11.07
N VAL A 86 0.69 2.82 10.93
CA VAL A 86 0.19 3.60 12.06
C VAL A 86 -0.54 2.75 13.11
N TYR A 87 -1.19 1.66 12.70
CA TYR A 87 -1.89 0.74 13.61
C TYR A 87 -0.90 -0.04 14.48
N GLU A 88 0.19 -0.53 13.89
CA GLU A 88 1.27 -1.21 14.59
C GLU A 88 1.89 -0.28 15.65
N ILE A 89 2.23 0.95 15.24
CA ILE A 89 2.83 1.94 16.13
C ILE A 89 1.90 2.26 17.31
N PHE A 90 0.62 2.45 17.03
CA PHE A 90 -0.36 2.77 18.06
C PHE A 90 -0.56 1.64 19.06
N LEU A 91 -0.71 0.39 18.58
CA LEU A 91 -0.82 -0.79 19.45
C LEU A 91 0.50 -1.07 20.20
N ASP A 92 1.64 -0.68 19.64
CA ASP A 92 2.91 -0.76 20.35
C ASP A 92 2.96 0.23 21.53
N GLN A 93 2.45 1.43 21.33
CA GLN A 93 2.47 2.50 22.33
C GLN A 93 1.37 2.38 23.39
N ASN A 94 0.22 1.79 23.05
CA ASN A 94 -0.94 1.64 23.93
C ASN A 94 -1.13 0.17 24.31
N LYS A 95 -0.27 -0.35 25.20
CA LYS A 95 -0.25 -1.78 25.57
C LYS A 95 -1.52 -2.28 26.26
N GLN A 96 -2.35 -1.37 26.76
CA GLN A 96 -3.67 -1.68 27.33
C GLN A 96 -4.72 -2.04 26.27
N ILE A 97 -4.50 -1.59 25.02
CA ILE A 97 -5.34 -1.94 23.88
C ILE A 97 -4.85 -3.26 23.30
N GLU A 98 -5.71 -4.27 23.36
CA GLU A 98 -5.39 -5.62 22.92
C GLU A 98 -5.65 -5.81 21.41
N SER A 99 -6.65 -5.13 20.85
CA SER A 99 -7.05 -5.26 19.44
C SER A 99 -7.79 -4.04 18.91
N LEU A 100 -7.74 -3.86 17.60
CA LEU A 100 -8.52 -2.87 16.86
C LEU A 100 -9.44 -3.58 15.88
N LYS A 101 -10.66 -3.08 15.72
CA LYS A 101 -11.53 -3.42 14.59
C LYS A 101 -11.44 -2.30 13.58
N ILE A 102 -11.02 -2.61 12.35
CA ILE A 102 -10.63 -1.63 11.35
C ILE A 102 -11.29 -1.97 10.01
N ASN A 103 -11.82 -0.97 9.33
CA ASN A 103 -12.21 -1.03 7.92
C ASN A 103 -11.00 -0.75 7.04
N LEU A 104 -10.33 -1.80 6.58
CA LEU A 104 -9.12 -1.68 5.77
C LEU A 104 -9.45 -1.59 4.27
N PRO A 105 -8.86 -0.63 3.53
CA PRO A 105 -8.93 -0.62 2.08
C PRO A 105 -7.98 -1.68 1.52
N ILE A 106 -8.54 -2.66 0.81
CA ILE A 106 -7.81 -3.72 0.12
C ILE A 106 -7.87 -3.42 -1.38
N THR A 107 -6.71 -3.26 -2.00
CA THR A 107 -6.60 -3.18 -3.45
C THR A 107 -6.25 -4.53 -4.01
N LYS A 108 -6.98 -4.95 -5.03
CA LYS A 108 -6.73 -6.16 -5.82
C LYS A 108 -6.52 -5.80 -7.29
N TYR A 109 -5.48 -6.36 -7.88
CA TYR A 109 -5.18 -6.26 -9.30
C TYR A 109 -4.90 -7.64 -9.89
N GLU A 110 -5.58 -7.96 -10.98
CA GLU A 110 -5.42 -9.21 -11.72
C GLU A 110 -4.73 -8.94 -13.06
N ASP A 111 -3.67 -9.69 -13.35
CA ASP A 111 -2.93 -9.64 -14.59
C ASP A 111 -2.60 -11.05 -15.08
N GLY A 112 -3.49 -11.60 -15.92
CA GLY A 112 -3.42 -13.00 -16.32
C GLY A 112 -3.55 -13.90 -15.09
N ASP A 113 -2.53 -14.72 -14.84
CA ASP A 113 -2.48 -15.63 -13.69
C ASP A 113 -1.90 -14.97 -12.42
N LYS A 114 -1.49 -13.69 -12.49
CA LYS A 114 -0.93 -12.96 -11.35
C LYS A 114 -2.01 -12.14 -10.66
N THR A 115 -2.16 -12.34 -9.36
CA THR A 115 -2.99 -11.48 -8.50
C THR A 115 -2.08 -10.74 -7.52
N ILE A 116 -2.24 -9.43 -7.44
CA ILE A 116 -1.59 -8.58 -6.43
C ILE A 116 -2.71 -8.03 -5.56
N GLU A 117 -2.73 -8.44 -4.30
CA GLU A 117 -3.73 -8.02 -3.31
C GLU A 117 -3.00 -7.51 -2.07
N PHE A 118 -3.36 -6.32 -1.60
CA PHE A 118 -2.63 -5.64 -0.52
C PHE A 118 -3.49 -4.58 0.17
N ILE A 119 -3.11 -4.21 1.40
CA ILE A 119 -3.69 -3.07 2.11
C ILE A 119 -3.19 -1.80 1.43
N SER A 120 -4.08 -1.03 0.83
CA SER A 120 -3.71 0.10 -0.03
C SER A 120 -3.66 1.45 0.67
N GLY A 121 -3.73 1.46 2.00
CA GLY A 121 -3.59 2.68 2.80
C GLY A 121 -4.20 2.56 4.19
N LYS A 122 -4.36 3.72 4.84
CA LYS A 122 -5.08 3.83 6.11
C LYS A 122 -6.58 3.57 5.91
N GLY A 123 -7.14 2.78 6.80
CA GLY A 123 -8.56 2.58 6.99
C GLY A 123 -9.15 3.37 8.17
N GLU A 124 -10.39 3.05 8.50
CA GLU A 124 -11.15 3.65 9.61
C GLU A 124 -11.16 2.68 10.79
N VAL A 125 -10.82 3.16 11.99
CA VAL A 125 -11.00 2.38 13.22
C VAL A 125 -12.48 2.46 13.59
N LEU A 126 -13.06 1.31 13.93
CA LEU A 126 -14.48 1.17 14.29
C LEU A 126 -14.68 0.90 15.78
N GLU A 127 -13.82 0.06 16.35
CA GLU A 127 -13.91 -0.35 17.75
C GLU A 127 -12.51 -0.62 18.28
N VAL A 128 -12.32 -0.35 19.57
CA VAL A 128 -11.11 -0.67 20.33
C VAL A 128 -11.44 -1.72 21.36
N PHE A 129 -10.60 -2.75 21.49
CA PHE A 129 -10.73 -3.73 22.56
C PHE A 129 -9.69 -3.43 23.64
N GLU A 130 -10.18 -2.98 24.79
CA GLU A 130 -9.38 -2.56 25.95
C GLU A 130 -10.08 -3.07 27.23
N ASP A 131 -9.30 -3.52 28.22
CA ASP A 131 -9.81 -4.02 29.51
C ASP A 131 -10.94 -5.08 29.42
N GLY A 132 -10.93 -5.89 28.36
CA GLY A 132 -11.90 -6.96 28.14
C GLY A 132 -13.25 -6.51 27.56
N GLN A 133 -13.39 -5.26 27.12
CA GLN A 133 -14.59 -4.72 26.49
C GLN A 133 -14.29 -4.04 25.15
N TRP A 134 -15.29 -4.05 24.27
CA TRP A 134 -15.24 -3.28 23.01
C TRP A 134 -15.83 -1.89 23.24
N GLU A 135 -15.07 -0.87 22.87
CA GLU A 135 -15.50 0.52 22.88
C GLU A 135 -15.67 0.98 21.43
N GLU A 136 -16.86 1.45 21.08
CA GLU A 136 -17.14 1.99 19.75
C GLU A 136 -16.35 3.27 19.54
N PHE A 137 -15.69 3.36 18.40
CA PHE A 137 -15.01 4.55 17.93
C PHE A 137 -15.38 4.74 16.45
N ASP A 138 -16.21 5.74 16.14
CA ASP A 138 -16.65 6.02 14.77
C ASP A 138 -15.99 7.31 14.29
N GLY A 139 -14.73 7.21 13.85
CA GLY A 139 -13.93 8.36 13.48
C GLY A 139 -12.77 8.03 12.56
N SER A 140 -12.13 9.07 12.02
CA SER A 140 -10.91 8.89 11.24
C SER A 140 -9.73 8.49 12.13
N TRP A 141 -8.66 7.96 11.53
CA TRP A 141 -7.41 7.72 12.25
C TRP A 141 -6.88 8.97 12.97
N ASP A 142 -7.02 10.14 12.35
CA ASP A 142 -6.49 11.38 12.94
C ASP A 142 -7.32 11.81 14.15
N ASP A 143 -8.64 11.59 14.13
CA ASP A 143 -9.51 11.81 15.29
C ASP A 143 -9.15 10.85 16.43
N PHE A 144 -8.90 9.59 16.09
CA PHE A 144 -8.55 8.52 17.01
C PHE A 144 -7.28 8.81 17.80
N VAL A 145 -6.23 9.22 17.07
CA VAL A 145 -4.95 9.60 17.67
C VAL A 145 -5.11 10.83 18.56
N ASN A 146 -5.90 11.82 18.17
CA ASN A 146 -6.11 12.99 19.02
C ASN A 146 -6.81 12.64 20.33
N GLU A 147 -7.77 11.72 20.32
CA GLU A 147 -8.47 11.27 21.53
C GLU A 147 -7.55 10.54 22.51
N TYR A 148 -6.73 9.61 22.03
CA TYR A 148 -5.84 8.83 22.89
C TYR A 148 -4.60 9.62 23.36
N TRP A 149 -4.05 10.52 22.53
CA TRP A 149 -2.83 11.25 22.88
C TRP A 149 -3.07 12.49 23.75
N GLN A 150 -4.30 13.01 23.81
CA GLN A 150 -4.65 14.11 24.72
C GLN A 150 -5.02 13.65 26.13
N ASN A 151 -5.36 12.37 26.33
CA ASN A 151 -5.73 11.83 27.64
C ASN A 151 -4.52 11.38 28.50
N ASP A 152 -3.31 11.39 27.95
CA ASP A 152 -2.04 11.03 28.62
C ASP A 152 -1.23 12.23 29.19
N HIS A 153 -1.87 13.41 29.35
CA HIS A 153 -1.26 14.61 29.94
C HIS A 153 -2.05 15.24 31.09
#